data_AF-A0AAV2JZS8-F1
#
_entry.id   AF-A0AAV2JZS8-F1
#
_cell.length_a   1.000
_cell.length_b   1.000
_cell.length_c   1.000
_cell.angle_alpha   90.00
_cell.angle_beta   90.00
_cell.angle_gamma   90.00
#
_symmetry.space_group_name_H-M   'P 1'
#
loop_
_entity.id
_entity.type
_entity.pdbx_description
1 polymer ?
#
loop_
_entity_poly.entity_id
_entity_poly.type
_entity_poly.pdbx_seq_one_letter_code
_entity_poly.pdbx_strand_id
1 'polypeptide(L)'
;MSGLQIVAFLSGLAGLGASLAATVSNEWRATSRASSVITATWVLQGLWNNCAGNAIGALHCRPHHTILQLAGYIQVCRGLMIAAVCLGFFGSIFALIGMKCTKIGGSDQNKAKIACLAGVCFILSGLSSLSTCSLYAHRITSEFFDPMYMAQKYELGAALFIGWAGSVLCILGGIMFCVSIAGSFSKSHSQRSYFYKSTVSHMTPLPKGPKPAPPYSSSSRNQHFDRNEYV
;
A
#
# COMPACT_ATOMS: atom_id res chain seq x y z
N MET A 1 17.50 -10.30 7.55
CA MET A 1 16.10 -10.17 7.08
C MET A 1 15.35 -9.29 8.06
N SER A 2 14.74 -8.17 7.63
CA SER A 2 13.85 -7.42 8.53
C SER A 2 12.54 -8.19 8.58
N GLY A 3 12.32 -8.99 9.64
CA GLY A 3 11.11 -9.82 9.81
C GLY A 3 9.81 -9.06 9.58
N LEU A 4 9.82 -7.75 9.83
CA LEU A 4 8.72 -6.83 9.52
C LEU A 4 8.26 -6.85 8.05
N GLN A 5 9.17 -6.94 7.08
CA GLN A 5 8.82 -6.99 5.65
C GLN A 5 8.12 -8.31 5.28
N ILE A 6 8.53 -9.41 5.91
CA ILE A 6 7.94 -10.74 5.69
C ILE A 6 6.53 -10.76 6.27
N VAL A 7 6.36 -10.27 7.51
CA VAL A 7 5.04 -10.17 8.15
C VAL A 7 4.12 -9.25 7.34
N ALA A 8 4.63 -8.11 6.86
CA ALA A 8 3.87 -7.19 6.01
C ALA A 8 3.41 -7.86 4.71
N PHE A 9 4.31 -8.62 4.06
CA PHE A 9 4.00 -9.37 2.84
C PHE A 9 2.94 -10.45 3.07
N LEU A 10 3.08 -11.24 4.13
CA LEU A 10 2.11 -12.28 4.48
C LEU A 10 0.74 -11.68 4.85
N SER A 11 0.72 -10.56 5.58
CA SER A 11 -0.51 -9.82 5.88
C SER A 11 -1.19 -9.30 4.60
N GLY A 12 -0.43 -8.73 3.68
CA GLY A 12 -0.95 -8.27 2.39
C GLY A 12 -1.49 -9.42 1.52
N LEU A 13 -0.79 -10.56 1.47
CA LEU A 13 -1.25 -11.76 0.77
C LEU A 13 -2.54 -12.33 1.38
N ALA A 14 -2.61 -12.42 2.71
CA ALA A 14 -3.81 -12.87 3.41
C ALA A 14 -4.99 -11.92 3.15
N GLY A 15 -4.76 -10.60 3.18
CA GLY A 15 -5.77 -9.60 2.85
C GLY A 15 -6.26 -9.67 1.40
N LEU A 16 -5.34 -9.89 0.45
CA LEU A 16 -5.68 -10.13 -0.96
C LEU A 16 -6.50 -11.40 -1.14
N GLY A 17 -6.11 -12.50 -0.48
CA GLY A 17 -6.83 -13.76 -0.49
C GLY A 17 -8.24 -13.63 0.09
N ALA A 18 -8.39 -12.93 1.21
CA ALA A 18 -9.70 -12.63 1.81
C ALA A 18 -10.57 -11.75 0.89
N SER A 19 -9.99 -10.76 0.22
CA SER A 19 -10.72 -9.92 -0.75
C SER A 19 -11.17 -10.71 -1.99
N LEU A 20 -10.34 -11.63 -2.48
CA LEU A 20 -10.70 -12.58 -3.54
C LEU A 20 -11.82 -13.53 -3.09
N ALA A 21 -11.69 -14.12 -1.90
CA ALA A 21 -12.71 -15.01 -1.33
C ALA A 21 -14.04 -14.28 -1.14
N ALA A 22 -14.03 -13.05 -0.63
CA ALA A 22 -15.21 -12.21 -0.53
C ALA A 22 -15.80 -11.95 -1.93
N THR A 23 -14.98 -11.59 -2.92
CA THR A 23 -15.45 -11.31 -4.29
C THR A 23 -16.15 -12.51 -4.93
N VAL A 24 -15.63 -13.73 -4.76
CA VAL A 24 -16.21 -14.95 -5.35
C VAL A 24 -17.37 -15.50 -4.52
N SER A 25 -17.42 -15.18 -3.23
CA SER A 25 -18.46 -15.68 -2.33
C SER A 25 -19.86 -15.23 -2.76
N ASN A 26 -20.81 -16.15 -2.60
CA ASN A 26 -22.22 -15.87 -2.84
C ASN A 26 -22.92 -15.35 -1.58
N GLU A 27 -22.23 -15.24 -0.44
CA GLU A 27 -22.78 -14.93 0.88
C GLU A 27 -22.64 -13.45 1.25
N TRP A 28 -23.00 -12.53 0.35
CA TRP A 28 -22.92 -11.08 0.64
C TRP A 28 -24.15 -10.57 1.39
N ARG A 29 -25.32 -11.11 1.07
CA ARG A 29 -26.56 -10.91 1.81
C ARG A 29 -27.35 -12.23 1.91
N ALA A 30 -27.98 -12.45 3.05
CA ALA A 30 -28.76 -13.66 3.33
C ALA A 30 -30.16 -13.29 3.83
N THR A 31 -31.20 -14.07 3.51
CA THR A 31 -32.55 -13.85 4.05
C THR A 31 -32.70 -14.45 5.45
N SER A 32 -33.17 -13.66 6.42
CA SER A 32 -33.36 -14.08 7.84
C SER A 32 -34.48 -15.12 8.03
N ARG A 33 -35.50 -15.11 7.17
CA ARG A 33 -36.62 -16.07 7.19
C ARG A 33 -36.98 -16.56 5.81
N ALA A 34 -37.47 -17.79 5.75
CA ALA A 34 -38.12 -18.33 4.56
C ALA A 34 -39.15 -17.35 4.01
N SER A 35 -39.00 -16.95 2.75
CA SER A 35 -39.88 -15.97 2.08
C SER A 35 -41.34 -16.43 1.94
N SER A 36 -41.63 -17.69 2.26
CA SER A 36 -42.95 -18.29 2.16
C SER A 36 -43.12 -19.36 3.24
N VAL A 37 -44.23 -19.26 3.99
CA VAL A 37 -44.71 -20.32 4.92
C VAL A 37 -44.91 -21.66 4.21
N ILE A 38 -45.03 -21.63 2.87
CA ILE A 38 -45.38 -22.78 2.03
C ILE A 38 -44.14 -23.53 1.48
N THR A 39 -42.95 -22.91 1.38
CA THR A 39 -41.79 -23.56 0.72
C THR A 39 -40.43 -23.45 1.41
N ALA A 40 -40.33 -22.78 2.57
CA ALA A 40 -39.11 -22.76 3.40
C ALA A 40 -37.80 -22.49 2.59
N THR A 41 -37.83 -21.51 1.69
CA THR A 41 -36.69 -21.18 0.81
C THR A 41 -35.79 -20.11 1.42
N TRP A 42 -34.50 -20.40 1.56
CA TRP A 42 -33.48 -19.42 1.96
C TRP A 42 -32.78 -18.90 0.71
N VAL A 43 -32.67 -17.57 0.59
CA VAL A 43 -32.05 -16.93 -0.57
C VAL A 43 -30.76 -16.27 -0.13
N LEU A 44 -29.72 -16.57 -0.89
CA LEU A 44 -28.38 -16.10 -0.67
C LEU A 44 -27.89 -15.38 -1.92
N GLN A 45 -27.51 -14.14 -1.75
CA GLN A 45 -27.13 -13.32 -2.88
C GLN A 45 -25.71 -12.81 -2.76
N GLY A 46 -24.94 -13.19 -3.77
CA GLY A 46 -23.56 -12.80 -3.97
C GLY A 46 -23.44 -11.59 -4.87
N LEU A 47 -22.18 -11.20 -5.07
CA LEU A 47 -21.84 -10.15 -6.01
C LEU A 47 -22.09 -10.59 -7.46
N TRP A 48 -21.94 -11.88 -7.79
CA TRP A 48 -22.01 -12.43 -9.15
C TRP A 48 -23.23 -13.32 -9.40
N ASN A 49 -23.60 -14.12 -8.41
CA ASN A 49 -24.69 -15.08 -8.51
C ASN A 49 -25.72 -14.85 -7.41
N ASN A 50 -26.95 -15.32 -7.66
CA ASN A 50 -28.00 -15.46 -6.67
C ASN A 50 -28.30 -16.95 -6.52
N CYS A 51 -28.30 -17.45 -5.28
CA CYS A 51 -28.55 -18.84 -4.95
C CYS A 51 -29.80 -18.94 -4.08
N ALA A 52 -30.69 -19.87 -4.41
CA ALA A 52 -31.87 -20.19 -3.59
C ALA A 52 -31.80 -21.66 -3.17
N GLY A 53 -31.91 -21.90 -1.87
CA GLY A 53 -32.00 -23.23 -1.28
C GLY A 53 -33.44 -23.57 -0.90
N ASN A 54 -33.86 -24.80 -1.20
CA ASN A 54 -35.18 -25.33 -0.83
C ASN A 54 -35.06 -26.29 0.37
N ALA A 55 -36.18 -26.57 1.06
CA ALA A 55 -36.23 -27.49 2.20
C ALA A 55 -35.78 -28.93 1.92
N ILE A 56 -35.69 -29.31 0.64
CA ILE A 56 -35.24 -30.63 0.15
C ILE A 56 -33.71 -30.69 0.04
N GLY A 57 -32.99 -29.60 0.36
CA GLY A 57 -31.53 -29.50 0.26
C GLY A 57 -31.01 -29.17 -1.14
N ALA A 58 -31.88 -28.97 -2.12
CA ALA A 58 -31.49 -28.51 -3.45
C ALA A 58 -31.09 -27.03 -3.42
N LEU A 59 -29.87 -26.73 -3.88
CA LEU A 59 -29.36 -25.36 -4.06
C LEU A 59 -29.32 -25.01 -5.55
N HIS A 60 -30.13 -24.04 -5.97
CA HIS A 60 -30.14 -23.54 -7.34
C HIS A 60 -29.47 -22.17 -7.40
N CYS A 61 -28.28 -22.11 -7.99
CA CYS A 61 -27.58 -20.85 -8.26
C CYS A 61 -27.85 -20.40 -9.69
N ARG A 62 -28.28 -19.15 -9.85
CA ARG A 62 -28.44 -18.48 -11.14
C ARG A 62 -27.55 -17.23 -11.15
N PRO A 63 -26.82 -16.96 -12.25
CA PRO A 63 -26.13 -15.69 -12.40
C PRO A 63 -27.15 -14.55 -12.39
N HIS A 64 -26.75 -13.34 -11.98
CA HIS A 64 -27.61 -12.17 -12.03
C HIS A 64 -28.02 -11.87 -13.48
N HIS A 65 -29.14 -12.44 -13.93
CA HIS A 65 -29.74 -12.09 -15.21
C HIS A 65 -30.32 -10.69 -15.09
N THR A 66 -29.97 -9.84 -16.07
CA THR A 66 -30.44 -8.46 -16.28
C THR A 66 -29.56 -7.37 -15.62
N ILE A 67 -28.45 -7.06 -16.30
CA ILE A 67 -27.66 -5.82 -16.17
C ILE A 67 -28.56 -4.56 -16.23
N LEU A 68 -29.74 -4.67 -16.85
CA LEU A 68 -30.71 -3.58 -17.07
C LEU A 68 -31.69 -3.32 -15.91
N GLN A 69 -31.77 -4.22 -14.92
CA GLN A 69 -32.65 -4.09 -13.74
C GLN A 69 -31.91 -4.25 -12.41
N LEU A 70 -30.58 -4.41 -12.48
CA LEU A 70 -29.72 -4.60 -11.33
C LEU A 70 -29.36 -3.24 -10.72
N ALA A 71 -29.69 -3.05 -9.44
CA ALA A 71 -29.45 -1.81 -8.72
C ALA A 71 -28.01 -1.31 -8.91
N GLY A 72 -27.84 -0.07 -9.38
CA GLY A 72 -26.55 0.47 -9.83
C GLY A 72 -25.42 0.39 -8.79
N TYR A 73 -25.75 0.31 -7.50
CA TYR A 73 -24.76 0.13 -6.44
C TYR A 73 -24.00 -1.21 -6.55
N ILE A 74 -24.63 -2.29 -7.05
CA ILE A 74 -23.98 -3.60 -7.20
C ILE A 74 -22.89 -3.53 -8.28
N GLN A 75 -23.13 -2.78 -9.36
CA GLN A 75 -22.14 -2.57 -10.42
C GLN A 75 -20.94 -1.77 -9.91
N VAL A 76 -21.18 -0.74 -9.09
CA VAL A 76 -20.11 0.01 -8.42
C VAL A 76 -19.30 -0.90 -7.50
N CYS A 77 -19.97 -1.71 -6.66
CA CYS A 77 -19.31 -2.69 -5.79
C CYS A 77 -18.44 -3.69 -6.58
N ARG A 78 -18.93 -4.19 -7.71
CA ARG A 78 -18.14 -5.05 -8.62
C ARG A 78 -16.89 -4.34 -9.12
N GLY A 79 -17.03 -3.12 -9.63
CA GLY A 79 -15.91 -2.33 -10.12
C GLY A 79 -14.84 -2.09 -9.05
N LEU A 80 -15.25 -1.69 -7.84
CA LEU A 80 -14.31 -1.45 -6.74
C LEU A 80 -13.64 -2.74 -6.26
N MET A 81 -14.35 -3.88 -6.18
CA MET A 81 -13.74 -5.16 -5.80
C MET A 81 -12.72 -5.64 -6.83
N ILE A 82 -13.03 -5.54 -8.13
CA ILE A 82 -12.08 -5.87 -9.20
C ILE A 82 -10.84 -4.97 -9.09
N ALA A 83 -11.05 -3.66 -8.93
CA ALA A 83 -9.95 -2.71 -8.75
C ALA A 83 -9.10 -3.05 -7.52
N ALA A 84 -9.73 -3.40 -6.39
CA ALA A 84 -9.05 -3.82 -5.18
C ALA A 84 -8.16 -5.05 -5.41
N VAL A 85 -8.68 -6.07 -6.09
CA VAL A 85 -7.94 -7.30 -6.42
C VAL A 85 -6.78 -6.99 -7.37
N CYS A 86 -7.00 -6.22 -8.42
CA CYS A 86 -5.94 -5.83 -9.37
C CYS A 86 -4.83 -5.04 -8.66
N LEU A 87 -5.18 -4.06 -7.84
CA LEU A 87 -4.22 -3.26 -7.07
C LEU A 87 -3.43 -4.13 -6.07
N GLY A 88 -4.08 -5.07 -5.39
CA GLY A 88 -3.40 -5.98 -4.47
C GLY A 88 -2.50 -6.99 -5.19
N PHE A 89 -2.87 -7.45 -6.39
CA PHE A 89 -2.02 -8.30 -7.23
C PHE A 89 -0.77 -7.57 -7.69
N PHE A 90 -0.91 -6.36 -8.27
CA PHE A 90 0.24 -5.53 -8.64
C PHE A 90 1.09 -5.15 -7.41
N GLY A 91 0.46 -4.83 -6.28
CA GLY A 91 1.13 -4.58 -5.01
C GLY A 91 1.98 -5.77 -4.54
N SER A 92 1.47 -7.00 -4.70
CA SER A 92 2.19 -8.24 -4.37
C SER A 92 3.43 -8.42 -5.26
N ILE A 93 3.31 -8.17 -6.56
CA ILE A 93 4.45 -8.24 -7.50
C ILE A 93 5.52 -7.20 -7.12
N PHE A 94 5.11 -5.95 -6.89
CA PHE A 94 6.04 -4.90 -6.48
C PHE A 94 6.68 -5.21 -5.12
N ALA A 95 5.94 -5.79 -4.17
CA ALA A 95 6.49 -6.22 -2.90
C ALA A 95 7.58 -7.28 -3.10
N LEU A 96 7.35 -8.30 -3.95
CA LEU A 96 8.34 -9.33 -4.28
C LEU A 96 9.62 -8.72 -4.85
N ILE A 97 9.53 -7.76 -5.77
CA ILE A 97 10.70 -7.11 -6.39
C ILE A 97 11.41 -6.15 -5.41
N GLY A 98 10.64 -5.45 -4.58
CA GLY A 98 11.11 -4.42 -3.64
C GLY A 98 11.75 -4.97 -2.36
N MET A 99 11.51 -6.24 -2.01
CA MET A 99 12.13 -6.87 -0.85
C MET A 99 13.66 -6.97 -1.00
N LYS A 100 14.37 -6.80 0.13
CA LYS A 100 15.84 -6.91 0.18
C LYS A 100 16.37 -8.32 -0.13
N CYS A 101 15.54 -9.34 0.00
CA CYS A 101 15.90 -10.74 -0.28
C CYS A 101 15.86 -11.09 -1.78
N THR A 102 15.27 -10.24 -2.62
CA THR A 102 15.11 -10.53 -4.05
C THR A 102 16.30 -9.98 -4.83
N LYS A 103 17.08 -10.86 -5.47
CA LYS A 103 18.31 -10.48 -6.22
C LYS A 103 18.03 -9.66 -7.50
N ILE A 104 16.78 -9.63 -7.95
CA ILE A 104 16.30 -8.84 -9.09
C ILE A 104 15.94 -7.44 -8.57
N GLY A 105 16.59 -6.36 -9.05
CA GLY A 105 16.14 -5.00 -8.71
C GLY A 105 17.19 -3.88 -8.54
N GLY A 106 18.42 -4.05 -9.01
CA GLY A 106 19.38 -2.94 -9.08
C GLY A 106 19.75 -2.32 -7.71
N SER A 107 19.93 -1.00 -7.66
CA SER A 107 20.35 -0.24 -6.47
C SER A 107 19.31 -0.29 -5.33
N ASP A 108 19.78 -0.24 -4.08
CA ASP A 108 18.95 -0.20 -2.86
C ASP A 108 17.91 0.93 -2.87
N GLN A 109 18.23 2.06 -3.52
CA GLN A 109 17.32 3.20 -3.66
C GLN A 109 16.11 2.86 -4.55
N ASN A 110 16.31 2.10 -5.63
CA ASN A 110 15.22 1.69 -6.51
C ASN A 110 14.34 0.65 -5.83
N LYS A 111 14.94 -0.30 -5.10
CA LYS A 111 14.21 -1.28 -4.29
C LYS A 111 13.32 -0.62 -3.24
N ALA A 112 13.83 0.42 -2.56
CA ALA A 112 13.05 1.18 -1.59
C ALA A 112 11.85 1.91 -2.23
N LYS A 113 12.03 2.49 -3.42
CA LYS A 113 10.93 3.13 -4.17
C LYS A 113 9.87 2.10 -4.60
N ILE A 114 10.28 0.95 -5.13
CA ILE A 114 9.37 -0.12 -5.56
C ILE A 114 8.61 -0.70 -4.36
N ALA A 115 9.28 -0.91 -3.23
CA ALA A 115 8.63 -1.36 -2.01
C ALA A 115 7.63 -0.32 -1.46
N CYS A 116 7.90 0.98 -1.65
CA CYS A 116 6.98 2.05 -1.23
C CYS A 116 5.73 2.03 -2.09
N LEU A 117 5.90 1.89 -3.41
CA LEU A 117 4.80 1.71 -4.35
C LEU A 117 3.95 0.48 -3.99
N ALA A 118 4.58 -0.63 -3.63
CA ALA A 118 3.88 -1.83 -3.17
C ALA A 118 2.99 -1.55 -1.95
N GLY A 119 3.52 -0.84 -0.95
CA GLY A 119 2.76 -0.45 0.24
C GLY A 119 1.55 0.44 -0.08
N VAL A 120 1.72 1.44 -0.96
CA VAL A 120 0.63 2.30 -1.42
C VAL A 120 -0.43 1.50 -2.18
N CYS A 121 -0.04 0.58 -3.06
CA CYS A 121 -0.99 -0.29 -3.77
C CYS A 121 -1.81 -1.16 -2.80
N PHE A 122 -1.19 -1.72 -1.76
CA PHE A 122 -1.91 -2.49 -0.73
C PHE A 122 -2.88 -1.62 0.09
N ILE A 123 -2.50 -0.38 0.42
CA ILE A 123 -3.40 0.56 1.11
C ILE A 123 -4.60 0.90 0.22
N LEU A 124 -4.37 1.25 -1.05
CA LEU A 124 -5.46 1.56 -1.99
C LEU A 124 -6.38 0.35 -2.25
N SER A 125 -5.79 -0.85 -2.35
CA SER A 125 -6.53 -2.12 -2.43
C SER A 125 -7.42 -2.34 -1.20
N GLY A 126 -6.87 -2.15 0.00
CA GLY A 126 -7.63 -2.27 1.23
C GLY A 126 -8.75 -1.22 1.35
N LEU A 127 -8.47 0.05 1.04
CA LEU A 127 -9.48 1.12 1.09
C LEU A 127 -10.63 0.90 0.10
N SER A 128 -10.33 0.42 -1.11
CA SER A 128 -11.37 0.11 -2.11
C SER A 128 -12.23 -1.09 -1.70
N SER A 129 -11.61 -2.15 -1.16
CA SER A 129 -12.32 -3.31 -0.60
C SER A 129 -13.20 -2.93 0.61
N LEU A 130 -12.66 -2.14 1.54
CA LEU A 130 -13.38 -1.63 2.71
C LEU A 130 -14.57 -0.78 2.29
N SER A 131 -14.35 0.21 1.41
CA SER A 131 -15.41 1.09 0.90
C SER A 131 -16.52 0.30 0.23
N THR A 132 -16.18 -0.75 -0.53
CA THR A 132 -17.17 -1.64 -1.16
C THR A 132 -18.03 -2.35 -0.14
N CYS A 133 -17.39 -3.00 0.85
CA CYS A 133 -18.11 -3.75 1.86
C CYS A 133 -18.96 -2.82 2.74
N SER A 134 -18.47 -1.62 3.07
CA SER A 134 -19.21 -0.63 3.85
C SER A 134 -20.38 -0.05 3.06
N LEU A 135 -20.22 0.26 1.77
CA LEU A 135 -21.32 0.68 0.89
C LEU A 135 -22.40 -0.39 0.80
N TYR A 136 -22.00 -1.64 0.57
CA TYR A 136 -22.94 -2.74 0.46
C TYR A 136 -23.69 -2.99 1.78
N ALA A 137 -22.97 -2.99 2.91
CA ALA A 137 -23.57 -3.10 4.24
C ALA A 137 -24.55 -1.95 4.52
N HIS A 138 -24.15 -0.70 4.26
CA HIS A 138 -25.01 0.47 4.47
C HIS A 138 -26.32 0.35 3.68
N ARG A 139 -26.28 -0.15 2.43
CA ARG A 139 -27.50 -0.36 1.63
C ARG A 139 -28.42 -1.40 2.27
N ILE A 140 -27.90 -2.56 2.67
CA ILE A 140 -28.70 -3.59 3.37
C ILE A 140 -29.32 -3.01 4.63
N THR A 141 -28.53 -2.32 5.44
CA THR A 141 -29.00 -1.75 6.71
C THR A 141 -30.07 -0.67 6.48
N SER A 142 -29.88 0.20 5.49
CA SER A 142 -30.89 1.21 5.15
C SER A 142 -32.22 0.60 4.69
N GLU A 143 -32.17 -0.48 3.90
CA GLU A 143 -33.36 -1.21 3.46
C GLU A 143 -34.03 -1.95 4.62
N PHE A 144 -33.26 -2.45 5.60
CA PHE A 144 -33.80 -3.19 6.75
C PHE A 144 -34.60 -2.31 7.72
N PHE A 145 -34.18 -1.05 7.90
CA PHE A 145 -34.76 -0.08 8.84
C PHE A 145 -35.81 0.84 8.22
N ASP A 146 -35.98 0.85 6.90
CA ASP A 146 -37.01 1.67 6.25
C ASP A 146 -38.41 1.07 6.50
N PRO A 147 -39.31 1.78 7.22
CA PRO A 147 -40.66 1.29 7.52
C PRO A 147 -41.55 1.17 6.28
N MET A 148 -41.20 1.85 5.18
CA MET A 148 -41.95 1.77 3.91
C MET A 148 -41.48 0.62 3.02
N TYR A 149 -40.41 -0.08 3.40
CA TYR A 149 -39.87 -1.21 2.63
C TYR A 149 -40.64 -2.50 2.92
N MET A 150 -41.66 -2.76 2.09
CA MET A 150 -42.54 -3.95 2.17
C MET A 150 -41.91 -5.24 1.59
N ALA A 151 -40.66 -5.18 1.13
CA ALA A 151 -39.96 -6.33 0.57
C ALA A 151 -39.22 -7.15 1.65
N GLN A 152 -38.81 -8.37 1.28
CA GLN A 152 -38.10 -9.32 2.14
C GLN A 152 -36.84 -8.68 2.76
N LYS A 153 -36.71 -8.77 4.09
CA LYS A 153 -35.56 -8.24 4.82
C LYS A 153 -34.35 -9.17 4.68
N TYR A 154 -33.20 -8.57 4.38
CA TYR A 154 -31.91 -9.26 4.27
C TYR A 154 -30.99 -8.91 5.44
N GLU A 155 -30.19 -9.88 5.85
CA GLU A 155 -29.11 -9.76 6.83
C GLU A 155 -27.74 -9.69 6.14
N LEU A 156 -26.76 -9.19 6.90
CA LEU A 156 -25.36 -9.11 6.49
C LEU A 156 -24.78 -10.52 6.33
N GLY A 157 -24.33 -10.85 5.12
CA GLY A 157 -23.74 -12.16 4.85
C GLY A 157 -22.28 -12.28 5.32
N ALA A 158 -21.81 -13.53 5.46
CA ALA A 158 -20.46 -13.84 5.93
C ALA A 158 -19.34 -13.21 5.08
N ALA A 159 -19.57 -13.03 3.77
CA ALA A 159 -18.58 -12.46 2.86
C ALA A 159 -18.19 -11.02 3.22
N LEU A 160 -19.11 -10.24 3.80
CA LEU A 160 -18.83 -8.87 4.23
C LEU A 160 -17.82 -8.86 5.38
N PHE A 161 -17.98 -9.73 6.38
CA PHE A 161 -17.03 -9.81 7.50
C PHE A 161 -15.63 -10.22 7.03
N ILE A 162 -15.55 -11.18 6.11
CA ILE A 162 -14.29 -11.61 5.50
C ILE A 162 -13.66 -10.46 4.70
N GLY A 163 -14.46 -9.72 3.93
CA GLY A 163 -14.00 -8.54 3.18
C GLY A 163 -13.47 -7.43 4.08
N TRP A 164 -14.15 -7.13 5.20
CA TRP A 164 -13.67 -6.15 6.19
C TRP A 164 -12.36 -6.61 6.82
N ALA A 165 -12.28 -7.85 7.31
CA ALA A 165 -11.05 -8.39 7.87
C ALA A 165 -9.89 -8.36 6.86
N GLY A 166 -10.15 -8.77 5.61
CA GLY A 166 -9.19 -8.74 4.52
C GLY A 166 -8.70 -7.32 4.20
N SER A 167 -9.61 -6.35 4.18
CA SER A 167 -9.27 -4.95 3.93
C SER A 167 -8.34 -4.36 5.00
N VAL A 168 -8.60 -4.67 6.28
CA VAL A 168 -7.75 -4.25 7.40
C VAL A 168 -6.36 -4.88 7.30
N LEU A 169 -6.28 -6.18 6.97
CA LEU A 169 -5.00 -6.87 6.78
C LEU A 169 -4.18 -6.28 5.61
N CYS A 170 -4.84 -5.90 4.50
CA CYS A 170 -4.19 -5.20 3.39
C CYS A 170 -3.67 -3.82 3.82
N ILE A 171 -4.47 -3.01 4.53
CA ILE A 171 -4.08 -1.67 4.98
C ILE A 171 -2.89 -1.77 5.95
N LEU A 172 -2.97 -2.65 6.95
CA LEU A 172 -1.88 -2.88 7.91
C LEU A 172 -0.61 -3.36 7.21
N GLY A 173 -0.73 -4.33 6.30
CA GLY A 173 0.40 -4.82 5.50
C GLY A 173 1.07 -3.69 4.69
N GLY A 174 0.27 -2.84 4.04
CA GLY A 174 0.76 -1.70 3.29
C GLY A 174 1.45 -0.64 4.17
N ILE A 175 0.87 -0.31 5.32
CA ILE A 175 1.48 0.62 6.30
C ILE A 175 2.83 0.07 6.80
N MET A 176 2.89 -1.22 7.14
CA MET A 176 4.13 -1.85 7.59
C MET A 176 5.22 -1.82 6.51
N PHE A 177 4.86 -1.99 5.23
CA PHE A 177 5.78 -1.80 4.11
C PHE A 177 6.33 -0.37 4.06
N CYS A 178 5.46 0.64 4.14
CA CYS A 178 5.87 2.05 4.14
C CYS A 178 6.79 2.39 5.33
N VAL A 179 6.47 1.92 6.53
CA VAL A 179 7.28 2.17 7.75
C VAL A 179 8.64 1.48 7.69
N SER A 180 8.71 0.25 7.17
CA SER A 180 9.98 -0.48 6.99
C SER A 180 10.97 0.28 6.11
N ILE A 181 10.44 1.03 5.14
CA ILE A 181 11.21 1.83 4.18
C ILE A 181 11.63 3.15 4.80
N ALA A 182 10.74 3.86 5.48
CA ALA A 182 11.07 5.09 6.21
C ALA A 182 12.20 4.85 7.24
N GLY A 183 12.15 3.73 7.96
CA GLY A 183 13.23 3.32 8.87
C GLY A 183 14.55 3.00 8.16
N SER A 184 14.50 2.49 6.92
CA SER A 184 15.70 2.24 6.10
C SER A 184 16.33 3.54 5.59
N PHE A 185 15.53 4.53 5.17
CA PHE A 185 16.02 5.84 4.74
C PHE A 185 16.63 6.65 5.89
N SER A 186 16.00 6.65 7.06
CA SER A 186 16.50 7.36 8.25
C SER A 186 17.87 6.83 8.70
N LYS A 187 18.06 5.50 8.71
CA LYS A 187 19.37 4.89 9.02
C LYS A 187 20.45 5.25 7.99
N SER A 188 20.11 5.28 6.70
CA SER A 188 21.05 5.63 5.64
C SER A 188 21.48 7.11 5.70
N HIS A 189 20.54 8.03 5.95
CA HIS A 189 20.86 9.46 6.12
C HIS A 189 21.72 9.71 7.35
N SER A 190 21.41 9.05 8.47
CA SER A 190 22.20 9.10 9.69
C SER A 190 23.65 8.64 9.42
N GLN A 191 23.85 7.48 8.78
CA GLN A 191 25.20 7.00 8.45
C GLN A 191 25.96 7.90 7.48
N ARG A 192 25.28 8.52 6.50
CA ARG A 192 25.91 9.50 5.60
C ARG A 192 26.33 10.77 6.33
N SER A 193 25.53 11.22 7.30
CA SER A 193 25.87 12.36 8.16
C SER A 193 27.02 12.07 9.13
N TYR A 194 27.10 10.84 9.66
CA TYR A 194 28.23 10.39 10.48
C TYR A 194 29.51 10.26 9.65
N PHE A 195 29.43 9.72 8.43
CA PHE A 195 30.59 9.67 7.53
C PHE A 195 31.06 11.05 7.10
N TYR A 196 30.15 11.99 6.79
CA TYR A 196 30.49 13.38 6.47
C TYR A 196 31.13 14.10 7.68
N LYS A 197 30.57 13.94 8.89
CA LYS A 197 31.21 14.47 10.10
C LYS A 197 32.58 13.83 10.36
N SER A 198 32.74 12.53 10.15
CA SER A 198 34.02 11.84 10.38
C SER A 198 35.09 12.22 9.35
N THR A 199 34.71 12.44 8.08
CA THR A 199 35.64 12.95 7.04
C THR A 199 36.02 14.40 7.25
N VAL A 200 35.10 15.24 7.77
CA VAL A 200 35.43 16.62 8.16
C VAL A 200 36.31 16.64 9.42
N SER A 201 36.12 15.74 10.38
CA SER A 201 36.98 15.62 11.58
C SER A 201 38.36 14.98 11.30
N HIS A 202 38.52 14.23 10.21
CA HIS A 202 39.83 13.70 9.76
C HIS A 202 40.63 14.69 8.89
N MET A 203 40.04 15.82 8.50
CA MET A 203 40.81 16.97 8.02
C MET A 203 41.27 17.81 9.22
N THR A 204 42.29 17.31 9.91
CA THR A 204 43.13 18.12 10.80
C THR A 204 43.67 19.32 9.99
N PRO A 205 43.61 20.55 10.51
CA PRO A 205 44.38 21.65 9.95
C PRO A 205 45.87 21.27 10.03
N LEU A 206 46.53 21.28 8.88
CA LEU A 206 47.96 21.06 8.74
C LEU A 206 48.73 21.95 9.76
N PRO A 207 49.67 21.42 10.55
CA PRO A 207 50.46 22.25 11.45
C PRO A 207 51.34 23.20 10.62
N LYS A 208 51.27 24.50 10.91
CA LYS A 208 52.20 25.50 10.36
C LYS A 208 53.61 25.21 10.90
N GLY A 209 54.37 24.41 10.16
CA GLY A 209 55.82 24.26 10.29
C GLY A 209 56.59 25.49 9.75
N PRO A 210 57.89 25.63 10.07
CA PRO A 210 58.56 26.92 10.15
C PRO A 210 58.88 27.57 8.80
N LYS A 211 58.85 28.91 8.78
CA LYS A 211 59.16 29.77 7.63
C LYS A 211 60.57 29.47 7.06
N PRO A 212 60.75 29.38 5.73
CA PRO A 212 62.08 29.39 5.13
C PRO A 212 62.69 30.80 5.17
N ALA A 213 64.00 30.86 5.43
CA ALA A 213 64.81 32.08 5.33
C ALA A 213 64.94 32.55 3.87
N PRO A 214 65.11 33.86 3.60
CA PRO A 214 65.16 34.39 2.24
C PRO A 214 66.50 34.09 1.55
N PRO A 215 66.52 33.92 0.21
CA PRO A 215 67.76 33.71 -0.53
C PRO A 215 68.56 35.01 -0.65
N TYR A 216 69.85 34.90 -0.28
CA TYR A 216 70.88 35.91 -0.46
C TYR A 216 71.22 36.03 -1.95
N SER A 217 70.92 37.18 -2.55
CA SER A 217 71.41 37.56 -3.87
C SER A 217 72.52 38.59 -3.69
N SER A 218 73.76 38.17 -3.93
CA SER A 218 74.90 39.07 -4.11
C SER A 218 74.99 39.45 -5.59
N SER A 219 74.75 40.72 -5.92
CA SER A 219 75.32 41.32 -7.12
C SER A 219 75.86 42.70 -6.77
N SER A 220 77.17 42.81 -6.92
CA SER A 220 77.97 44.03 -6.72
C SER A 220 77.69 45.08 -7.78
N ARG A 221 77.83 46.36 -7.37
CA ARG A 221 78.47 47.49 -8.10
C ARG A 221 77.62 48.77 -8.18
N ASN A 222 77.81 49.59 -7.14
CA ASN A 222 78.12 51.03 -7.13
C ASN A 222 77.75 51.95 -8.32
N GLN A 223 77.12 53.07 -7.92
CA GLN A 223 77.38 54.49 -8.25
C GLN A 223 76.33 55.29 -9.05
N HIS A 224 75.84 56.35 -8.36
CA HIS A 224 75.46 57.70 -8.84
C HIS A 224 74.21 57.85 -9.73
N PHE A 225 73.39 58.92 -9.66
CA PHE A 225 73.54 60.30 -9.16
C PHE A 225 72.14 60.89 -8.95
N ASP A 226 71.89 61.59 -7.83
CA ASP A 226 70.82 62.60 -7.71
C ASP A 226 71.39 63.93 -8.20
N ARG A 227 70.80 64.53 -9.25
CA ARG A 227 70.70 66.01 -9.38
C ARG A 227 69.74 66.41 -10.50
N ASN A 228 68.63 67.05 -10.11
CA ASN A 228 67.97 68.04 -10.94
C ASN A 228 68.81 69.33 -10.92
N GLU A 229 69.08 69.93 -12.07
CA GLU A 229 69.23 71.39 -12.21
C GLU A 229 69.20 71.77 -13.69
N TYR A 230 68.11 72.43 -14.07
CA TYR A 230 68.06 73.37 -15.18
C TYR A 230 68.36 74.74 -14.56
N VAL A 231 69.35 75.43 -15.14
CA VAL A 231 69.82 76.81 -14.87
C VAL A 231 70.77 76.97 -13.69
#